data_AF-A0A4Z0R1F6-F1
#
_entry.id   AF-A0A4Z0R1F6-F1
#
_cell.length_a   1.000
_cell.length_b   1.000
_cell.length_c   1.000
_cell.angle_alpha   90.00
_cell.angle_beta   90.00
_cell.angle_gamma   90.00
#
_symmetry.space_group_name_H-M   'P 1'
#
loop_
_entity.id
_entity.type
_entity.pdbx_description
1 polymer ?
#
loop_
_entity_poly.entity_id
_entity_poly.type
_entity_poly.pdbx_seq_one_letter_code
_entity_poly.pdbx_strand_id
1 'polypeptide(L)'
;MDHNFMLLPTVMMNKLAIKEIINCNEVTSRYGLILSQAGAQELVETRAEALSSNGRIEFSGGIIKKLIIKFCDSPFLSQFNYATTLNDLIETFYYFKNETLDEISDDELISLMKKYFDQNCQGSIELLQNRELETLARSIRYGISDYADLCEDTDTSFDEEIYDE
;
A
#
# COMPACT_ATOMS: atom_id res chain seq x y z
N MET A 1 22.12 -27.71 9.46
CA MET A 1 21.28 -27.77 8.25
C MET A 1 21.61 -26.53 7.44
N ASP A 2 22.00 -26.70 6.18
CA ASP A 2 22.63 -25.66 5.37
C ASP A 2 21.66 -24.52 5.05
N HIS A 3 21.77 -23.41 5.79
CA HIS A 3 21.06 -22.15 5.53
C HIS A 3 21.42 -21.50 4.17
N ASN A 4 22.38 -22.07 3.44
CA ASN A 4 22.91 -21.51 2.20
C ASN A 4 22.00 -21.76 0.99
N PHE A 5 21.16 -22.80 1.01
CA PHE A 5 20.30 -23.17 -0.13
C PHE A 5 19.05 -22.30 -0.26
N MET A 6 18.56 -21.71 0.84
CA MET A 6 17.40 -20.79 0.84
C MET A 6 17.76 -19.35 0.45
N LEU A 7 19.02 -18.95 0.63
CA LEU A 7 19.48 -17.57 0.36
C LEU A 7 19.61 -17.28 -1.14
N LEU A 8 20.02 -18.26 -1.94
CA LEU A 8 20.23 -18.09 -3.39
C LEU A 8 18.93 -17.77 -4.16
N PRO A 9 17.80 -18.49 -3.92
CA PRO A 9 16.51 -18.14 -4.51
C PRO A 9 16.06 -16.72 -4.15
N THR A 10 16.20 -16.32 -2.87
CA THR A 10 15.79 -15.00 -2.39
C THR A 10 16.58 -13.87 -3.03
N VAL A 11 17.91 -14.01 -3.14
CA VAL A 11 18.76 -13.00 -3.81
C VAL A 11 18.40 -12.86 -5.29
N MET A 12 18.10 -13.95 -5.99
CA MET A 12 17.64 -13.88 -7.38
C MET A 12 16.27 -13.21 -7.50
N MET A 13 15.32 -13.54 -6.62
CA MET A 13 13.99 -12.90 -6.61
C MET A 13 14.08 -11.40 -6.35
N ASN A 14 14.93 -10.96 -5.41
CA ASN A 14 15.15 -9.54 -5.14
C ASN A 14 15.75 -8.81 -6.35
N LYS A 15 16.73 -9.41 -7.04
CA LYS A 15 17.28 -8.83 -8.27
C LYS A 15 16.24 -8.68 -9.38
N LEU A 16 15.35 -9.66 -9.54
CA LEU A 16 14.26 -9.59 -10.51
C LEU A 16 13.25 -8.51 -10.13
N ALA A 17 12.89 -8.40 -8.86
CA ALA A 17 11.99 -7.37 -8.36
C ALA A 17 12.57 -5.95 -8.55
N ILE A 18 13.85 -5.74 -8.22
CA ILE A 18 14.54 -4.46 -8.47
C ILE A 18 14.49 -4.12 -9.96
N LYS A 19 14.78 -5.09 -10.84
CA LYS A 19 14.72 -4.87 -12.29
C LYS A 19 13.31 -4.49 -12.74
N GLU A 20 12.28 -5.16 -12.22
CA GLU A 20 10.89 -4.85 -12.54
C GLU A 20 10.48 -3.44 -12.10
N ILE A 21 10.90 -3.03 -10.90
CA ILE A 21 10.69 -1.67 -10.37
C ILE A 21 11.37 -0.64 -11.28
N ILE A 22 12.64 -0.86 -11.64
CA ILE A 22 13.37 0.05 -12.53
C ILE A 22 12.73 0.14 -13.91
N ASN A 23 12.22 -0.95 -14.45
CA ASN A 23 11.50 -0.94 -15.73
C ASN A 23 10.24 -0.07 -15.68
N CYS A 24 9.61 0.13 -14.51
CA CYS A 24 8.46 1.01 -14.40
C CYS A 24 8.79 2.48 -14.74
N ASN A 25 10.06 2.89 -14.65
CA ASN A 25 10.52 4.22 -15.05
C ASN A 25 10.21 4.55 -16.52
N GLU A 26 10.07 3.54 -17.41
CA GLU A 26 9.62 3.72 -18.79
C GLU A 26 8.22 4.36 -18.87
N VAL A 27 7.37 4.07 -17.89
CA VAL A 27 6.05 4.67 -17.75
C VAL A 27 6.13 5.93 -16.89
N THR A 28 6.70 5.84 -15.70
CA THR A 28 6.58 6.88 -14.67
C THR A 28 7.36 8.16 -14.97
N SER A 29 8.40 8.09 -15.82
CA SER A 29 9.18 9.26 -16.24
C SER A 29 8.35 10.33 -16.94
N ARG A 30 7.25 9.96 -17.63
CA ARG A 30 6.32 10.94 -18.24
C ARG A 30 5.59 11.81 -17.22
N TYR A 31 5.51 11.34 -15.97
CA TYR A 31 4.96 12.06 -14.82
C TYR A 31 6.05 12.74 -13.99
N GLY A 32 7.31 12.72 -14.45
CA GLY A 32 8.45 13.28 -13.72
C GLY A 32 8.93 12.43 -12.54
N LEU A 33 8.54 11.15 -12.49
CA LEU A 33 8.83 10.23 -11.39
C LEU A 33 9.81 9.14 -11.85
N ILE A 34 10.99 9.08 -11.25
CA ILE A 34 12.05 8.12 -11.58
C ILE A 34 12.61 7.52 -10.29
N LEU A 35 12.61 6.19 -10.17
CA LEU A 35 13.29 5.47 -9.10
C LEU A 35 14.74 5.17 -9.49
N SER A 36 15.66 5.48 -8.58
CA SER A 36 17.05 5.04 -8.71
C SER A 36 17.16 3.56 -8.33
N GLN A 37 18.29 2.94 -8.66
CA GLN A 37 18.55 1.56 -8.24
C GLN A 37 18.57 1.39 -6.71
N ALA A 38 19.04 2.40 -5.98
CA ALA A 38 18.99 2.40 -4.52
C ALA A 38 17.56 2.49 -4.00
N GLY A 39 16.72 3.38 -4.56
CA GLY A 39 15.31 3.46 -4.17
C GLY A 39 14.52 2.20 -4.52
N ALA A 40 14.82 1.54 -5.64
CA ALA A 40 14.22 0.25 -5.98
C ALA A 40 14.63 -0.87 -5.02
N GLN A 41 15.87 -0.83 -4.52
CA GLN A 41 16.32 -1.77 -3.49
C GLN A 41 15.62 -1.53 -2.16
N GLU A 42 15.49 -0.26 -1.74
CA GLU A 42 14.78 0.14 -0.53
C GLU A 42 13.32 -0.38 -0.53
N LEU A 43 12.59 -0.19 -1.64
CA LEU A 43 11.22 -0.73 -1.77
C LEU A 43 11.13 -2.25 -1.61
N VAL A 44 12.15 -2.98 -2.08
CA VAL A 44 12.19 -4.45 -1.92
C VAL A 44 12.50 -4.84 -0.47
N GLU A 45 13.33 -4.08 0.22
CA GLU A 45 13.63 -4.26 1.65
C GLU A 45 12.39 -3.95 2.50
N THR A 46 11.74 -2.81 2.29
CA THR A 46 10.48 -2.45 2.96
C THR A 46 9.40 -3.50 2.75
N ARG A 47 9.24 -4.05 1.53
CA ARG A 47 8.32 -5.17 1.30
C ARG A 47 8.68 -6.40 2.13
N ALA A 48 9.96 -6.77 2.20
CA ALA A 48 10.38 -7.94 2.96
C ALA A 48 10.09 -7.77 4.46
N GLU A 49 10.31 -6.57 5.00
CA GLU A 49 9.99 -6.22 6.37
C GLU A 49 8.48 -6.21 6.62
N ALA A 50 7.70 -5.56 5.75
CA ALA A 50 6.25 -5.51 5.85
C ALA A 50 5.62 -6.91 5.80
N LEU A 51 6.06 -7.78 4.89
CA LEU A 51 5.62 -9.18 4.83
C LEU A 51 5.96 -9.93 6.12
N SER A 52 7.19 -9.80 6.63
CA SER A 52 7.63 -10.46 7.85
C SER A 52 6.82 -10.00 9.07
N SER A 53 6.67 -8.69 9.26
CA SER A 53 5.95 -8.07 10.38
C SER A 53 4.46 -8.43 10.38
N ASN A 54 3.89 -8.64 9.19
CA ASN A 54 2.49 -9.02 9.02
C ASN A 54 2.26 -10.54 8.93
N GLY A 55 3.30 -11.36 9.04
CA GLY A 55 3.20 -12.83 8.96
C GLY A 55 2.78 -13.35 7.58
N ARG A 56 3.10 -12.62 6.51
CA ARG A 56 2.66 -12.88 5.13
C ARG A 56 3.78 -13.45 4.26
N ILE A 57 3.36 -14.22 3.24
CA ILE A 57 4.25 -14.70 2.16
C ILE A 57 3.65 -14.25 0.83
N GLU A 58 4.45 -13.59 0.00
CA GLU A 58 4.05 -13.20 -1.36
C GLU A 58 4.57 -14.21 -2.38
N PHE A 59 3.66 -14.81 -3.14
CA PHE A 59 3.99 -15.73 -4.23
C PHE A 59 4.05 -15.02 -5.59
N SER A 60 3.21 -14.01 -5.78
CA SER A 60 3.18 -13.17 -6.97
C SER A 60 3.91 -11.87 -6.67
N GLY A 61 5.22 -11.86 -6.92
CA GLY A 61 5.99 -10.62 -7.00
C GLY A 61 5.23 -9.63 -7.89
N GLY A 62 4.84 -8.47 -7.36
CA GLY A 62 4.10 -7.52 -8.19
C GLY A 62 3.35 -6.41 -7.48
N ILE A 63 3.15 -6.49 -6.16
CA ILE A 63 2.47 -5.43 -5.42
C ILE A 63 3.18 -4.08 -5.58
N ILE A 64 4.51 -4.04 -5.47
CA ILE A 64 5.30 -2.81 -5.66
C ILE A 64 5.03 -2.21 -7.05
N LYS A 65 5.03 -3.02 -8.11
CA LYS A 65 4.73 -2.56 -9.47
C LYS A 65 3.29 -2.06 -9.60
N LYS A 66 2.32 -2.77 -9.02
CA LYS A 66 0.91 -2.33 -9.02
C LYS A 66 0.77 -0.98 -8.34
N LEU A 67 1.40 -0.78 -7.18
CA LEU A 67 1.44 0.51 -6.48
C LEU A 67 2.10 1.59 -7.34
N ILE A 68 3.29 1.34 -7.89
CA ILE A 68 4.00 2.28 -8.77
C ILE A 68 3.10 2.75 -9.92
N ILE A 69 2.52 1.82 -10.68
CA ILE A 69 1.72 2.16 -11.86
C ILE A 69 0.39 2.81 -11.46
N LYS A 70 -0.21 2.39 -10.34
CA LYS A 70 -1.47 2.97 -9.88
C LYS A 70 -1.30 4.39 -9.38
N PHE A 71 -0.19 4.69 -8.71
CA PHE A 71 0.04 5.97 -8.06
C PHE A 71 0.79 6.98 -8.93
N CYS A 72 1.45 6.58 -10.03
CA CYS A 72 2.34 7.46 -10.77
C CYS A 72 1.71 8.72 -11.38
N ASP A 73 0.38 8.77 -11.50
CA ASP A 73 -0.37 9.94 -11.96
C ASP A 73 -1.00 10.77 -10.83
N SER A 74 -0.70 10.46 -9.55
CA SER A 74 -1.17 11.23 -8.41
C SER A 74 -0.65 12.66 -8.45
N PRO A 75 -1.51 13.68 -8.25
CA PRO A 75 -1.07 15.07 -8.16
C PRO A 75 -0.27 15.37 -6.88
N PHE A 76 -0.26 14.47 -5.90
CA PHE A 76 0.46 14.62 -4.64
C PHE A 76 1.84 13.95 -4.64
N LEU A 77 2.21 13.30 -5.75
CA LEU A 77 3.55 12.74 -5.93
C LEU A 77 4.45 13.66 -6.76
N SER A 78 5.69 13.75 -6.31
CA SER A 78 6.78 14.45 -6.97
C SER A 78 8.05 13.63 -6.79
N GLN A 79 9.08 13.90 -7.60
CA GLN A 79 10.36 13.21 -7.46
C GLN A 79 10.95 13.27 -6.04
N PHE A 80 10.64 14.32 -5.27
CA PHE A 80 11.14 14.53 -3.91
C PHE A 80 10.56 13.54 -2.90
N ASN A 81 9.25 13.25 -2.96
CA ASN A 81 8.56 12.39 -2.00
C ASN A 81 8.26 10.99 -2.56
N TYR A 82 8.57 10.72 -3.82
CA TYR A 82 8.12 9.51 -4.52
C TYR A 82 8.53 8.20 -3.85
N ALA A 83 9.83 8.02 -3.58
CA ALA A 83 10.33 6.77 -2.99
C ALA A 83 9.79 6.57 -1.57
N THR A 84 9.86 7.62 -0.73
CA THR A 84 9.34 7.59 0.65
C THR A 84 7.86 7.24 0.68
N THR A 85 7.04 7.91 -0.13
CA THR A 85 5.59 7.64 -0.17
C THR A 85 5.30 6.22 -0.64
N LEU A 86 6.07 5.68 -1.59
CA LEU A 86 5.90 4.29 -2.02
C LEU A 86 6.25 3.28 -0.93
N ASN A 87 7.27 3.53 -0.10
CA ASN A 87 7.56 2.70 1.06
C ASN A 87 6.38 2.68 2.04
N ASP A 88 5.85 3.86 2.37
CA ASP A 88 4.69 3.98 3.25
C ASP A 88 3.46 3.24 2.68
N LEU A 89 3.22 3.34 1.37
CA LEU A 89 2.13 2.64 0.69
C LEU A 89 2.31 1.11 0.72
N ILE A 90 3.54 0.60 0.63
CA ILE A 90 3.83 -0.84 0.73
C ILE A 90 3.47 -1.35 2.13
N GLU A 91 3.93 -0.65 3.17
CA GLU A 91 3.61 -1.01 4.56
C GLU A 91 2.11 -0.95 4.82
N THR A 92 1.48 0.14 4.38
CA THR A 92 0.03 0.35 4.46
C THR A 92 -0.74 -0.78 3.80
N PHE A 93 -0.34 -1.18 2.59
CA PHE A 93 -1.01 -2.25 1.86
C PHE A 93 -1.02 -3.57 2.64
N TYR A 94 0.13 -4.05 3.12
CA TYR A 94 0.17 -5.34 3.82
C TYR A 94 -0.47 -5.30 5.20
N TYR A 95 -0.39 -4.17 5.90
CA TYR A 95 -1.13 -3.98 7.14
C TYR A 95 -2.64 -4.10 6.89
N PHE A 96 -3.18 -3.36 5.91
CA PHE A 96 -4.62 -3.39 5.64
C PHE A 96 -5.11 -4.67 4.99
N LYS A 97 -4.25 -5.45 4.32
CA LYS A 97 -4.59 -6.82 3.93
C LYS A 97 -4.91 -7.69 5.14
N ASN A 98 -4.18 -7.53 6.26
CA ASN A 98 -4.50 -8.23 7.51
C ASN A 98 -5.76 -7.68 8.17
N GLU A 99 -5.88 -6.35 8.26
CA GLU A 99 -7.03 -5.73 8.93
C GLU A 99 -8.37 -6.01 8.25
N THR A 100 -8.34 -6.25 6.94
CA THR A 100 -9.50 -6.65 6.14
C THR A 100 -9.72 -8.15 6.09
N LEU A 101 -8.93 -8.94 6.84
CA LEU A 101 -8.99 -10.41 6.87
C LEU A 101 -8.87 -11.06 5.47
N ASP A 102 -8.11 -10.43 4.57
CA ASP A 102 -7.99 -10.84 3.16
C ASP A 102 -9.30 -10.86 2.34
N GLU A 103 -10.40 -10.31 2.87
CA GLU A 103 -11.71 -10.28 2.18
C GLU A 103 -11.74 -9.33 0.97
N ILE A 104 -10.86 -8.33 0.94
CA ILE A 104 -10.68 -7.43 -0.21
C ILE A 104 -9.55 -7.91 -1.12
N SER A 105 -9.76 -7.87 -2.43
CA SER A 105 -8.71 -8.21 -3.38
C SER A 105 -7.60 -7.16 -3.42
N ASP A 106 -6.40 -7.56 -3.85
CA ASP A 106 -5.24 -6.67 -3.91
C ASP A 106 -5.48 -5.47 -4.82
N ASP A 107 -6.15 -5.69 -5.97
CA ASP A 107 -6.41 -4.62 -6.95
C ASP A 107 -7.49 -3.65 -6.47
N GLU A 108 -8.47 -4.14 -5.71
CA GLU A 108 -9.50 -3.30 -5.07
C GLU A 108 -8.89 -2.45 -3.96
N LEU A 109 -8.09 -3.05 -3.06
CA LEU A 109 -7.43 -2.32 -1.98
C LEU A 109 -6.51 -1.23 -2.54
N ILE A 110 -5.67 -1.56 -3.53
CA ILE A 110 -4.78 -0.59 -4.18
C ILE A 110 -5.59 0.53 -4.87
N SER A 111 -6.75 0.21 -5.44
CA SER A 111 -7.63 1.21 -6.06
C SER A 111 -8.27 2.15 -5.04
N LEU A 112 -8.74 1.63 -3.91
CA LEU A 112 -9.27 2.43 -2.82
C LEU A 112 -8.18 3.28 -2.16
N MET A 113 -7.00 2.71 -1.91
CA MET A 113 -5.85 3.46 -1.39
C MET A 113 -5.55 4.68 -2.27
N LYS A 114 -5.50 4.50 -3.60
CA LYS A 114 -5.28 5.61 -4.54
C LYS A 114 -6.43 6.62 -4.51
N LYS A 115 -7.69 6.16 -4.53
CA LYS A 115 -8.87 7.03 -4.48
C LYS A 115 -8.82 7.93 -3.24
N TYR A 116 -8.64 7.34 -2.07
CA TYR A 116 -8.58 8.06 -0.80
C TYR A 116 -7.37 9.00 -0.71
N PHE A 117 -6.19 8.51 -1.09
CA PHE A 117 -4.96 9.30 -1.09
C PHE A 117 -5.11 10.59 -1.91
N ASP A 118 -5.66 10.49 -3.12
CA ASP A 118 -5.84 11.64 -4.00
C ASP A 118 -7.04 12.53 -3.65
N GLN A 119 -8.07 11.96 -3.02
CA GLN A 119 -9.30 12.69 -2.70
C GLN A 119 -9.28 13.11 -1.22
N ASN A 120 -9.88 12.32 -0.35
CA ASN A 120 -10.16 12.65 1.05
C ASN A 120 -8.89 12.98 1.87
N CYS A 121 -7.74 12.39 1.50
CA CYS A 121 -6.48 12.56 2.23
C CYS A 121 -5.57 13.65 1.66
N GLN A 122 -5.81 14.10 0.41
CA GLN A 122 -4.99 15.12 -0.26
C GLN A 122 -3.46 14.85 -0.15
N GLY A 123 -3.05 13.61 -0.36
CA GLY A 123 -1.65 13.17 -0.28
C GLY A 123 -1.14 12.77 1.11
N SER A 124 -1.98 12.81 2.15
CA SER A 124 -1.59 12.42 3.51
C SER A 124 -1.68 10.90 3.73
N ILE A 125 -0.53 10.26 3.96
CA ILE A 125 -0.45 8.86 4.37
C ILE A 125 -1.11 8.65 5.74
N GLU A 126 -0.94 9.60 6.67
CA GLU A 126 -1.51 9.49 8.01
C GLU A 126 -3.04 9.45 7.98
N LEU A 127 -3.67 10.31 7.17
CA LEU A 127 -5.13 10.29 6.98
C LEU A 127 -5.58 9.03 6.24
N LEU A 128 -4.79 8.57 5.27
CA LEU A 128 -5.08 7.35 4.54
C LEU A 128 -5.14 6.15 5.48
N GLN A 129 -4.11 5.99 6.32
CA GLN A 129 -4.01 4.90 7.29
C GLN A 129 -5.08 5.02 8.37
N ASN A 130 -5.05 6.11 9.13
CA ASN A 130 -5.75 6.19 10.41
C ASN A 130 -7.24 6.58 10.29
N ARG A 131 -7.69 7.06 9.12
CA ARG A 131 -9.09 7.50 8.92
C ARG A 131 -9.79 6.67 7.86
N GLU A 132 -9.31 6.73 6.62
CA GLU A 132 -10.02 6.14 5.49
C GLU A 132 -9.94 4.60 5.50
N LEU A 133 -8.72 4.05 5.59
CA LEU A 133 -8.53 2.61 5.55
C LEU A 133 -8.95 1.91 6.85
N GLU A 134 -8.79 2.55 8.01
CA GLU A 134 -9.38 2.03 9.27
C GLU A 134 -10.92 1.95 9.19
N THR A 135 -11.57 2.95 8.59
CA THR A 135 -13.02 2.93 8.38
C THR A 135 -13.41 1.80 7.43
N LEU A 136 -12.69 1.63 6.31
CA LEU A 136 -12.88 0.53 5.36
C LEU A 136 -12.73 -0.83 6.04
N ALA A 137 -11.63 -1.06 6.77
CA ALA A 137 -11.35 -2.33 7.42
C ALA A 137 -12.41 -2.69 8.46
N ARG A 138 -12.84 -1.69 9.25
CA ARG A 138 -13.95 -1.85 10.18
C ARG A 138 -15.24 -2.27 9.47
N SER A 139 -15.60 -1.61 8.37
CA SER A 139 -16.81 -1.95 7.59
C SER A 139 -16.76 -3.38 7.05
N ILE A 140 -15.62 -3.79 6.51
CA ILE A 140 -15.41 -5.17 6.00
C ILE A 140 -15.56 -6.20 7.13
N ARG A 141 -14.96 -5.96 8.31
CA ARG A 141 -15.08 -6.87 9.46
C ARG A 141 -16.52 -7.00 9.98
N TYR A 142 -17.36 -5.98 9.79
CA TYR A 142 -18.79 -6.04 10.11
C TYR A 142 -19.67 -6.58 8.96
N GLY A 143 -19.06 -7.02 7.86
CA GLY A 143 -19.78 -7.62 6.73
C GLY A 143 -20.53 -6.61 5.86
N ILE A 144 -20.18 -5.32 5.92
CA ILE A 144 -20.73 -4.31 5.02
C ILE A 144 -20.02 -4.48 3.68
N SER A 145 -20.74 -4.91 2.65
CA SER A 145 -20.17 -5.19 1.33
C SER A 145 -20.12 -3.98 0.39
N ASP A 146 -20.84 -2.90 0.71
CA ASP A 146 -20.94 -1.69 -0.12
C ASP A 146 -20.03 -0.57 0.40
N TYR A 147 -18.77 -0.91 0.66
CA TYR A 147 -17.80 0.03 1.22
C TYR A 147 -17.24 1.03 0.20
N ALA A 148 -17.61 0.90 -1.09
CA ALA A 148 -17.16 1.79 -2.15
C ALA A 148 -17.66 3.24 -1.99
N ASP A 149 -18.80 3.40 -1.30
CA ASP A 149 -19.51 4.66 -1.09
C ASP A 149 -19.30 5.26 0.31
N LEU A 150 -18.46 4.65 1.17
CA LEU A 150 -18.11 5.21 2.49
C LEU A 150 -17.38 6.57 2.43
N CYS A 151 -17.14 7.07 1.22
CA CYS A 151 -16.37 8.27 0.93
C CYS A 151 -17.18 9.57 1.01
N GLU A 152 -18.52 9.51 1.12
CA GLU A 152 -19.38 10.70 0.95
C GLU A 152 -19.84 11.40 2.26
N ASP A 153 -19.82 10.76 3.43
CA ASP A 153 -20.31 11.42 4.65
C ASP A 153 -19.46 11.04 5.88
N THR A 154 -18.53 11.91 6.28
CA THR A 154 -18.09 11.97 7.68
C THR A 154 -18.14 13.40 8.19
N ASP A 155 -19.36 13.91 8.29
CA ASP A 155 -19.72 14.96 9.24
C ASP A 155 -20.76 14.37 10.22
N THR A 156 -20.40 13.26 10.87
CA THR A 156 -21.14 12.74 12.02
C THR A 156 -20.24 12.78 13.23
N SER A 157 -20.48 13.79 14.06
CA SER A 157 -20.14 13.82 15.48
C SER A 157 -20.49 12.48 16.12
N PHE A 158 -19.48 11.82 16.69
CA PHE A 158 -19.72 10.74 17.64
C PHE A 158 -20.41 11.37 18.86
N ASP A 159 -21.73 11.19 18.99
CA ASP A 159 -22.40 11.37 20.28
C ASP A 159 -21.89 10.24 21.19
N GLU A 160 -21.13 10.61 22.22
CA GLU A 160 -20.92 9.75 23.39
C GLU A 160 -22.29 9.50 24.02
N GLU A 161 -22.89 8.33 23.76
CA GLU A 161 -23.98 7.85 24.60
C GLU A 161 -23.43 7.62 26.01
N ILE A 162 -23.75 8.56 26.90
CA ILE A 162 -23.62 8.46 28.34
C ILE A 162 -24.44 7.23 28.77
N TYR A 163 -23.77 6.20 29.29
CA TYR A 163 -24.43 5.15 30.03
C TYR A 163 -24.86 5.72 31.39
N ASP A 164 -26.14 6.05 31.54
CA ASP A 164 -26.75 6.28 32.85
C ASP A 164 -27.02 4.92 33.52
N GLU A 165 -26.39 4.67 34.67
CA GLU A 165 -26.74 3.62 35.65
C GLU A 165 -27.78 4.15 36.66
#